data_AF-A0A357M2V8-F1
#
_entry.id   AF-A0A357M2V8-F1
#
_cell.length_a   1.000
_cell.length_b   1.000
_cell.length_c   1.000
_cell.angle_alpha   90.00
_cell.angle_beta   90.00
_cell.angle_gamma   90.00
#
_symmetry.space_group_name_H-M   'P 1'
#
loop_
_entity.id
_entity.type
_entity.pdbx_description
1 polymer ?
#
loop_
_entity_poly.entity_id
_entity_poly.type
_entity_poly.pdbx_seq_one_letter_code
_entity_poly.pdbx_strand_id
1 'polypeptide(L)' 'MIRSMAPKLIDSFKARIPLRRTADPEEIANVILFLLSDLSSYITGETIVVDGGLTS' A
#
# COMPACT_ATOMS: atom_id res chain seq x y z
N MET A 1 -8.18 -11.82 -4.25
CA MET A 1 -8.89 -10.92 -5.18
C MET A 1 -8.07 -10.61 -6.44
N ILE A 2 -6.83 -10.11 -6.35
CA ILE A 2 -5.98 -9.85 -7.55
C ILE A 2 -5.57 -11.13 -8.29
N ARG A 3 -5.37 -12.24 -7.56
CA ARG A 3 -4.95 -13.54 -8.13
C ARG A 3 -5.92 -14.16 -9.15
N SER A 4 -7.16 -13.67 -9.26
CA SER A 4 -8.19 -14.21 -10.17
C SER A 4 -8.64 -13.23 -11.26
N MET A 5 -7.92 -12.13 -11.48
CA MET A 5 -8.25 -11.14 -12.51
C MET A 5 -7.58 -11.46 -13.85
N ALA A 6 -8.23 -11.10 -14.96
CA ALA A 6 -7.63 -11.22 -16.29
C ALA A 6 -6.37 -10.34 -16.40
N PRO A 7 -5.28 -10.80 -17.06
CA PRO A 7 -3.99 -10.10 -17.06
C PRO A 7 -4.04 -8.62 -17.48
N LYS A 8 -4.84 -8.30 -18.51
CA LYS A 8 -5.02 -6.92 -18.99
C LYS A 8 -5.58 -5.97 -17.94
N LEU A 9 -6.45 -6.47 -17.05
CA LEU A 9 -6.99 -5.67 -15.95
C LEU A 9 -5.90 -5.37 -14.90
N ILE A 10 -5.05 -6.34 -14.60
CA ILE A 10 -3.93 -6.16 -13.66
C ILE A 10 -2.96 -5.10 -14.16
N ASP A 11 -2.62 -5.12 -15.45
CA ASP A 11 -1.70 -4.15 -16.05
C ASP A 11 -2.30 -2.75 -16.09
N SER A 12 -3.58 -2.62 -16.44
CA SER A 12 -4.28 -1.33 -16.41
C SER A 12 -4.36 -0.75 -15.00
N PHE A 13 -4.50 -1.60 -13.98
CA PHE A 13 -4.53 -1.19 -12.59
C PHE A 13 -3.15 -0.72 -12.10
N LYS A 14 -2.10 -1.52 -12.37
CA LYS A 14 -0.71 -1.13 -12.07
C LYS A 14 -0.33 0.19 -12.75
N ALA A 15 -0.82 0.45 -13.95
CA ALA A 15 -0.54 1.69 -14.67
C ALA A 15 -1.09 2.95 -13.99
N ARG A 16 -2.11 2.82 -13.13
CA ARG A 16 -2.68 3.92 -12.35
C ARG A 16 -1.93 4.19 -11.05
N ILE A 17 -1.16 3.22 -10.55
CA ILE A 17 -0.30 3.39 -9.37
C ILE A 17 0.98 4.10 -9.84
N PRO A 18 1.38 5.23 -9.25
CA PRO A 18 2.64 5.91 -9.59
C PRO A 18 3.87 5.00 -9.52
N LEU A 19 3.95 4.10 -8.53
CA LEU A 19 5.02 3.09 -8.43
C LEU A 19 4.93 1.96 -9.48
N ARG A 20 3.90 1.94 -10.33
CA ARG A 20 3.72 0.97 -11.43
C ARG A 20 3.68 -0.51 -11.02
N ARG A 21 3.41 -0.77 -9.75
CA ARG A 21 3.28 -2.13 -9.20
C ARG A 21 2.32 -2.15 -8.03
N THR A 22 1.87 -3.35 -7.69
CA THR A 22 1.19 -3.59 -6.42
C THR A 22 2.21 -3.62 -5.29
N ALA A 23 1.79 -3.26 -4.08
CA ALA A 23 2.60 -3.46 -2.88
C ALA A 23 2.78 -4.96 -2.60
N ASP A 24 3.94 -5.32 -2.09
CA ASP A 24 4.16 -6.62 -1.45
C ASP A 24 3.56 -6.59 -0.03
N PRO A 25 3.07 -7.72 0.51
CA PRO A 25 2.49 -7.78 1.85
C PRO A 25 3.40 -7.22 2.94
N GLU A 26 4.71 -7.44 2.80
CA GLU A 26 5.76 -6.97 3.71
C GLU A 26 5.83 -5.44 3.79
N GLU A 27 5.51 -4.73 2.70
CA GLU A 27 5.50 -3.26 2.70
C GLU A 27 4.38 -2.70 3.59
N ILE A 28 3.22 -3.37 3.61
CA ILE A 28 2.12 -3.02 4.53
C ILE A 28 2.52 -3.38 5.97
N ALA A 29 3.10 -4.57 6.16
CA ALA A 29 3.54 -5.03 7.48
C ALA A 29 4.59 -4.10 8.10
N ASN A 30 5.51 -3.56 7.30
CA ASN A 30 6.54 -2.63 7.77
C ASN A 30 5.94 -1.30 8.29
N VAL A 31 4.90 -0.77 7.62
CA VAL A 31 4.21 0.44 8.11
C VAL A 31 3.46 0.14 9.41
N ILE A 32 2.82 -1.03 9.52
CA ILE A 32 2.18 -1.47 10.77
C ILE A 32 3.23 -1.59 11.88
N LEU A 33 4.38 -2.20 11.60
CA LEU A 33 5.47 -2.35 12.56
C LEU A 33 5.99 -0.99 13.03
N PHE A 34 6.16 -0.03 12.12
CA PHE A 34 6.48 1.35 12.48
C PHE A 34 5.43 1.95 13.42
N LEU A 35 4.13 1.80 13.11
CA LEU A 35 3.04 2.34 13.93
C LEU A 35 2.91 1.70 15.31
N LEU A 36 3.39 0.47 15.47
CA LEU A 36 3.44 -0.24 16.75
C LEU A 36 4.71 0.05 17.55
N SER A 37 5.68 0.76 16.97
CA SER A 37 6.96 1.06 17.62
C SER A 37 6.94 2.40 18.35
N ASP A 38 7.92 2.64 19.20
CA ASP A 38 8.10 3.93 19.88
C ASP A 38 8.39 5.09 18.91
N LEU A 39 8.79 4.78 17.66
CA LEU A 39 9.07 5.79 16.62
C LEU A 39 7.82 6.57 16.20
N SER A 40 6.63 6.03 16.44
CA SER A 40 5.35 6.67 16.16
C SER A 40 4.61 7.12 17.42
N SER A 41 5.32 7.31 18.55
CA SER A 41 4.75 7.59 19.87
C SER A 41 3.81 8.81 19.97
N TYR A 42 3.82 9.71 18.99
CA TYR A 42 2.94 10.88 18.93
C TYR A 42 1.97 10.88 17.74
N ILE A 43 1.86 9.76 17.03
CA ILE A 43 0.91 9.57 15.91
C ILE A 43 -0.31 8.83 16.45
N THR A 44 -1.46 9.50 16.48
CA THR A 44 -2.73 8.92 16.90
C THR A 44 -3.89 9.60 16.18
N GLY A 45 -4.97 8.86 15.91
CA GLY A 45 -6.16 9.39 15.23
C GLY A 45 -6.01 9.60 13.71
N GLU A 46 -4.86 9.25 13.13
CA GLU A 46 -4.56 9.49 11.72
C GLU A 46 -4.81 8.26 10.83
N THR A 47 -5.09 8.52 9.54
CA THR A 47 -5.16 7.49 8.51
C THR A 47 -3.91 7.56 7.63
N ILE A 48 -3.08 6.51 7.65
CA ILE A 48 -1.89 6.42 6.79
C ILE A 48 -2.22 5.64 5.52
N VAL A 49 -2.14 6.32 4.38
CA VAL A 49 -2.35 5.73 3.05
C VAL A 49 -1.08 5.04 2.58
N VAL A 50 -1.17 3.74 2.30
CA VAL A 50 -0.06 2.89 1.81
C VAL A 50 -0.50 2.20 0.52
N ASP A 51 -0.52 2.94 -0.59
CA ASP A 51 -1.09 2.48 -1.87
C ASP A 51 -0.20 2.73 -3.09
N GLY A 52 1.05 3.14 -2.87
CA GLY A 52 1.99 3.50 -3.94
C GLY A 52 1.63 4.77 -4.70
N GLY A 53 0.78 5.64 -4.12
CA GLY A 53 0.36 6.94 -4.66
C GLY A 53 -0.93 6.86 -5.50
N LEU A 54 -1.78 5.86 -5.26
CA LEU A 54 -2.98 5.65 -6.09
C LEU A 54 -4.09 6.66 -5.77
N THR A 55 -4.23 7.05 -4.50
CA THR A 55 -5.31 7.91 -4.00
C THR A 55 -4.86 9.27 -3.47
N SER A 56 -3.56 9.46 -3.29
CA SER A 56 -2.92 10.66 -2.72
C SER A 56 -2.21 11.54 -3.74
#